data_AF-A0AAD0XD06-F1
#
_entry.id   AF-A0AAD0XD06-F1
#
_cell.length_a   1.000
_cell.length_b   1.000
_cell.length_c   1.000
_cell.angle_alpha   90.00
_cell.angle_beta   90.00
_cell.angle_gamma   90.00
#
_symmetry.space_group_name_H-M   'P 1'
#
loop_
_entity.id
_entity.type
_entity.pdbx_description
1 polymer ?
#
loop_
_entity_poly.entity_id
_entity_poly.type
_entity_poly.pdbx_seq_one_letter_code
_entity_poly.pdbx_strand_id
1 'polypeptide(L)'
;MSPYPVAISLVEKPMHHDRMKEISRFAIPREGTPEWLDFQNQIKKNENNPLIKEYLKKVSSEAAANFQVQVLNGAGLPADSLLREYNAEYNKRVFSYSLHKLPSSFNVVEAFNTFIPHSATFNINKEIDCIFSFNDFLDFVTSDDCPEYTESLNSFLEEGTIYSFNSVDDPSNSLFSTTTDDEFGVLSISLVKHRSEVSIVMLAGQKCDLDEKTKALGVDIPKGQNSKGIMPDDSLKIEAVPLLPNSDLWRTIVLARFDLESSTTDARYIYQDAGRCFKGFSDDLNCFLDNEGKFQSKELEDAFNTQNTKINEYSSLFELCKTALYLPNFREVYEDTISIERHPTEFGEKRNKPSLKKTNQLAKTDLKIAFRNVENIQPSNRTPPSRRKFVAPDLKVETSGYWKKLAFQSRGEDKNNQPIQGRTWVNKTLEWKESFNKPISVKVVSSLSNTENEGFIYVMRSAAHGKNVFKVGLTRRTPEERSKELSRSTSAPDHFHVMEEWDVADCVLAEKLIHEKLSVFRVNPKREYFKAPYKTIFRAIDEVIDSL
;
A
#
# COMPACT_ATOMS: atom_id res chain seq x y z
N MET A 1 -21.44 -43.56 17.31
CA MET A 1 -20.39 -44.28 16.55
C MET A 1 -20.40 -43.66 15.16
N SER A 2 -19.48 -42.81 14.73
CA SER A 2 -18.04 -42.72 14.96
C SER A 2 -17.58 -41.29 15.30
N PRO A 3 -16.65 -41.08 16.24
CA PRO A 3 -15.95 -39.81 16.42
C PRO A 3 -14.59 -39.88 15.71
N TYR A 4 -14.44 -39.19 14.59
CA TYR A 4 -13.10 -38.85 14.09
C TYR A 4 -12.86 -37.36 14.37
N PRO A 5 -11.84 -37.01 15.17
CA PRO A 5 -11.35 -35.65 15.20
C PRO A 5 -10.74 -35.41 13.81
N VAL A 6 -11.24 -34.38 13.11
CA VAL A 6 -10.49 -33.82 11.99
C VAL A 6 -9.22 -33.26 12.62
N ALA A 7 -8.15 -34.03 12.55
CA ALA A 7 -6.81 -33.51 12.74
C ALA A 7 -6.71 -32.32 11.79
N ILE A 8 -6.60 -31.12 12.35
CA ILE A 8 -6.12 -29.94 11.63
C ILE A 8 -4.70 -30.33 11.24
N SER A 9 -4.53 -30.95 10.08
CA SER A 9 -3.20 -31.09 9.50
C SER A 9 -2.66 -29.67 9.38
N LEU A 10 -1.38 -29.51 9.67
CA LEU A 10 -0.59 -28.34 9.28
C LEU A 10 -0.60 -28.25 7.75
N VAL A 11 -1.75 -27.88 7.17
CA VAL A 11 -1.88 -27.53 5.76
C VAL A 11 -1.18 -26.19 5.66
N GLU A 12 -0.08 -26.13 4.91
CA GLU A 12 0.53 -24.85 4.49
C GLU A 12 -0.61 -23.91 4.06
N LYS A 13 -0.64 -22.67 4.59
CA LYS A 13 -1.74 -21.77 4.25
C LYS A 13 -1.72 -21.53 2.73
N PRO A 14 -2.88 -21.59 2.05
CA PRO A 14 -2.93 -21.52 0.59
C PRO A 14 -2.49 -20.17 0.04
N MET A 15 -1.94 -20.12 -1.19
CA MET A 15 -1.70 -18.87 -1.96
C MET A 15 -3.03 -18.19 -2.32
N HIS A 16 -3.00 -16.95 -2.81
CA HIS A 16 -4.19 -16.18 -3.21
C HIS A 16 -5.11 -16.98 -4.13
N HIS A 17 -4.54 -17.65 -5.13
CA HIS A 17 -5.34 -18.48 -6.02
C HIS A 17 -6.16 -19.53 -5.27
N ASP A 18 -5.50 -20.27 -4.39
CA ASP A 18 -6.06 -21.40 -3.68
C ASP A 18 -7.13 -20.93 -2.69
N ARG A 19 -6.87 -19.83 -1.99
CA ARG A 19 -7.85 -19.15 -1.12
C ARG A 19 -9.08 -18.72 -1.89
N MET A 20 -8.91 -18.02 -3.03
CA MET A 20 -10.02 -17.60 -3.86
C MET A 20 -10.82 -18.78 -4.43
N LYS A 21 -10.13 -19.88 -4.79
CA LYS A 21 -10.76 -21.12 -5.24
C LYS A 21 -11.58 -21.77 -4.14
N GLU A 22 -11.06 -21.81 -2.92
CA GLU A 22 -11.76 -22.34 -1.75
C GLU A 22 -13.02 -21.52 -1.43
N ILE A 23 -12.90 -20.19 -1.33
CA ILE A 23 -14.03 -19.28 -1.11
C ILE A 23 -15.11 -19.48 -2.19
N SER A 24 -14.68 -19.59 -3.46
CA SER A 24 -15.59 -19.76 -4.60
C SER A 24 -16.41 -21.06 -4.54
N ARG A 25 -15.94 -22.11 -3.85
CA ARG A 25 -16.71 -23.36 -3.68
C ARG A 25 -17.98 -23.17 -2.86
N PHE A 26 -18.02 -22.13 -2.03
CA PHE A 26 -19.17 -21.78 -1.20
C PHE A 26 -20.03 -20.67 -1.81
N ALA A 27 -19.65 -20.16 -2.99
CA ALA A 27 -20.46 -19.19 -3.70
C ALA A 27 -21.73 -19.86 -4.22
N ILE A 28 -22.87 -19.18 -4.05
CA ILE A 28 -24.15 -19.62 -4.58
C ILE A 28 -24.02 -19.75 -6.11
N PRO A 29 -24.63 -20.77 -6.76
CA PRO A 29 -24.65 -20.87 -8.21
C PRO A 29 -25.14 -19.59 -8.88
N ARG A 30 -24.68 -19.31 -10.10
CA ARG A 30 -25.06 -18.08 -10.80
C ARG A 30 -26.49 -18.19 -11.32
N GLU A 31 -27.24 -17.11 -11.18
CA GLU A 31 -28.59 -17.02 -11.72
C GLU A 31 -28.63 -17.37 -13.21
N GLY A 32 -29.61 -18.18 -13.61
CA GLY A 32 -29.76 -18.69 -14.98
C GLY A 32 -28.99 -19.99 -15.30
N THR A 33 -28.19 -20.53 -14.38
CA THR A 33 -27.53 -21.84 -14.55
C THR A 33 -28.42 -23.02 -14.12
N PRO A 34 -28.21 -24.26 -14.63
CA PRO A 34 -28.90 -25.44 -14.12
C PRO A 34 -28.70 -25.65 -12.61
N GLU A 35 -27.49 -25.42 -12.11
CA GLU A 35 -27.15 -25.53 -10.70
C GLU A 35 -27.91 -24.53 -9.82
N TRP A 36 -28.23 -23.34 -10.37
CA TRP A 36 -29.09 -22.37 -9.70
C TRP A 36 -30.53 -22.87 -9.56
N LEU A 37 -31.08 -23.53 -10.58
CA LEU A 37 -32.42 -24.12 -10.49
C LEU A 37 -32.46 -25.22 -9.42
N ASP A 38 -31.44 -26.07 -9.37
CA ASP A 38 -31.32 -27.12 -8.34
C ASP A 38 -31.21 -26.52 -6.93
N PHE A 39 -30.41 -25.46 -6.77
CA PHE A 39 -30.30 -24.72 -5.52
C PHE A 39 -31.65 -24.14 -5.07
N GLN A 40 -32.38 -23.48 -5.97
CA GLN A 40 -33.72 -22.95 -5.68
C GLN A 40 -34.71 -24.04 -5.26
N ASN A 41 -34.69 -25.19 -5.94
CA ASN A 41 -35.52 -26.34 -5.58
C ASN A 41 -35.19 -26.88 -4.18
N GLN A 42 -33.90 -26.94 -3.81
CA GLN A 42 -33.47 -27.35 -2.47
C GLN A 42 -33.92 -26.37 -1.38
N ILE A 43 -33.83 -25.05 -1.63
CA ILE A 43 -34.35 -24.03 -0.70
C ILE A 43 -35.85 -24.24 -0.50
N LYS A 44 -36.62 -24.31 -1.60
CA LYS A 44 -38.08 -24.46 -1.55
C LYS A 44 -38.52 -25.73 -0.81
N LYS A 45 -37.81 -26.84 -1.00
CA LYS A 45 -38.07 -28.10 -0.30
C LYS A 45 -37.91 -27.97 1.22
N ASN A 46 -37.00 -27.11 1.66
CA ASN A 46 -36.63 -26.95 3.07
C ASN A 46 -37.25 -25.70 3.72
N GLU A 47 -37.96 -24.87 2.96
CA GLU A 47 -38.48 -23.57 3.39
C GLU A 47 -39.39 -23.66 4.62
N ASN A 48 -40.08 -24.79 4.82
CA ASN A 48 -40.97 -25.01 5.96
C ASN A 48 -40.45 -26.01 7.00
N ASN A 49 -39.18 -26.44 6.89
CA ASN A 49 -38.59 -27.38 7.85
C ASN A 49 -38.21 -26.65 9.16
N PRO A 50 -38.85 -26.97 10.30
CA PRO A 50 -38.59 -26.27 11.57
C PRO A 50 -37.15 -26.42 12.07
N LEU A 51 -36.54 -27.60 11.89
CA LEU A 51 -35.16 -27.86 12.32
C LEU A 51 -34.16 -27.00 11.55
N ILE A 52 -34.39 -26.84 10.25
CA ILE A 52 -33.53 -25.99 9.40
C ILE A 52 -33.71 -24.51 9.77
N LYS A 53 -34.95 -24.06 10.02
CA LYS A 53 -35.20 -22.68 10.48
C LYS A 53 -34.50 -22.36 11.80
N GLU A 54 -34.59 -23.26 12.77
CA GLU A 54 -33.93 -23.10 14.07
C GLU A 54 -32.40 -23.05 13.92
N TYR A 55 -31.84 -23.97 13.13
CA TYR A 55 -30.41 -23.98 12.82
C TYR A 55 -29.97 -22.68 12.14
N LEU A 56 -30.64 -22.24 11.08
CA LEU A 56 -30.31 -21.00 10.36
C LEU A 56 -30.40 -19.77 11.27
N LYS A 57 -31.41 -19.71 12.15
CA LYS A 57 -31.55 -18.62 13.13
C LYS A 57 -30.38 -18.60 14.10
N LYS A 58 -29.92 -19.76 14.56
CA LYS A 58 -28.74 -19.87 15.43
C LYS A 58 -27.48 -19.38 14.72
N VAL A 59 -27.21 -19.91 13.53
CA VAL A 59 -26.02 -19.54 12.72
C VAL A 59 -26.03 -18.05 12.39
N SER A 60 -27.16 -17.50 11.94
CA SER A 60 -27.30 -16.08 11.62
C SER A 60 -27.10 -15.18 12.84
N SER A 61 -27.64 -15.57 14.00
CA SER A 61 -27.48 -14.80 15.24
C SER A 61 -26.03 -14.80 15.74
N GLU A 62 -25.34 -15.94 15.61
CA GLU A 62 -23.92 -16.05 15.92
C GLU A 62 -23.06 -15.24 14.94
N ALA A 63 -23.34 -15.33 13.64
CA ALA A 63 -22.66 -14.58 12.59
C ALA A 63 -22.77 -13.06 12.81
N ALA A 64 -23.98 -12.57 13.10
CA ALA A 64 -24.21 -11.16 13.40
C ALA A 64 -23.48 -10.71 14.68
N ALA A 65 -23.44 -11.57 15.70
CA ALA A 65 -22.71 -11.27 16.93
C ALA A 65 -21.19 -11.22 16.71
N ASN A 66 -20.63 -12.19 15.99
CA ASN A 66 -19.21 -12.23 15.64
C ASN A 66 -18.81 -11.02 14.79
N PHE A 67 -19.61 -10.67 13.79
CA PHE A 67 -19.43 -9.46 12.99
C PHE A 67 -19.39 -8.20 13.87
N GLN A 68 -20.38 -8.03 14.75
CA GLN A 68 -20.46 -6.84 15.59
C GLN A 68 -19.30 -6.73 16.58
N VAL A 69 -18.82 -7.85 17.14
CA VAL A 69 -17.65 -7.84 18.01
C VAL A 69 -16.40 -7.45 17.24
N GLN A 70 -16.19 -7.97 16.02
CA GLN A 70 -15.02 -7.64 15.20
C GLN A 70 -14.96 -6.16 14.80
N VAL A 71 -16.10 -5.54 14.52
CA VAL A 71 -16.16 -4.09 14.27
C VAL A 71 -15.69 -3.28 15.48
N LEU A 72 -15.85 -3.82 16.70
CA LEU A 72 -15.61 -3.10 17.95
C LEU A 72 -14.31 -3.52 18.66
N ASN A 73 -13.61 -4.54 18.17
CA ASN A 73 -12.47 -5.14 18.88
C ASN A 73 -11.11 -4.59 18.41
N GLY A 74 -11.10 -3.50 17.65
CA GLY A 74 -9.92 -2.77 17.18
C GLY A 74 -9.15 -2.01 18.26
N ALA A 75 -7.90 -1.64 17.95
CA ALA A 75 -7.05 -0.84 18.84
C ALA A 75 -7.38 0.65 18.72
N GLY A 76 -8.07 1.06 17.66
CA GLY A 76 -8.41 2.46 17.38
C GLY A 76 -7.33 3.21 16.61
N LEU A 77 -6.36 2.48 16.05
CA LEU A 77 -5.30 2.98 15.20
C LEU A 77 -5.73 2.99 13.73
N PRO A 78 -5.08 3.79 12.86
CA PRO A 78 -5.47 3.93 11.47
C PRO A 78 -5.49 2.63 10.66
N ALA A 79 -4.45 1.78 10.81
CA ALA A 79 -4.36 0.50 10.09
C ALA A 79 -5.50 -0.44 10.47
N ASP A 80 -5.71 -0.64 11.78
CA ASP A 80 -6.74 -1.57 12.23
C ASP A 80 -8.12 -1.05 11.81
N SER A 81 -8.42 0.24 12.02
CA SER A 81 -9.67 0.86 11.59
C SER A 81 -9.99 0.58 10.11
N LEU A 82 -9.01 0.75 9.22
CA LEU A 82 -9.16 0.47 7.79
C LEU A 82 -9.45 -1.02 7.50
N LEU A 83 -8.78 -1.95 8.19
CA LEU A 83 -9.05 -3.38 8.02
C LEU A 83 -10.46 -3.76 8.52
N ARG A 84 -10.95 -3.15 9.60
CA ARG A 84 -12.34 -3.35 10.05
C ARG A 84 -13.34 -2.78 9.05
N GLU A 85 -13.06 -1.63 8.43
CA GLU A 85 -13.91 -1.06 7.37
C GLU A 85 -14.08 -2.05 6.21
N TYR A 86 -12.98 -2.62 5.69
CA TYR A 86 -13.04 -3.63 4.64
C TYR A 86 -13.74 -4.91 5.09
N ASN A 87 -13.40 -5.45 6.27
CA ASN A 87 -14.08 -6.64 6.79
C ASN A 87 -15.59 -6.40 6.95
N ALA A 88 -15.98 -5.21 7.41
CA ALA A 88 -17.36 -4.84 7.58
C ALA A 88 -18.09 -4.78 6.24
N GLU A 89 -17.48 -4.16 5.23
CA GLU A 89 -18.01 -4.08 3.86
C GLU A 89 -18.18 -5.47 3.24
N TYR A 90 -17.21 -6.37 3.39
CA TYR A 90 -17.28 -7.72 2.84
C TYR A 90 -18.37 -8.55 3.49
N ASN A 91 -18.46 -8.54 4.82
CA ASN A 91 -19.52 -9.24 5.54
C ASN A 91 -20.90 -8.67 5.20
N LYS A 92 -21.07 -7.35 5.14
CA LYS A 92 -22.34 -6.72 4.71
C LYS A 92 -22.72 -7.15 3.29
N ARG A 93 -21.78 -7.16 2.35
CA ARG A 93 -22.05 -7.62 0.97
C ARG A 93 -22.47 -9.08 0.91
N VAL A 94 -21.88 -9.95 1.72
CA VAL A 94 -22.29 -11.36 1.78
C VAL A 94 -23.65 -11.53 2.43
N PHE A 95 -23.93 -10.81 3.53
CA PHE A 95 -25.23 -10.86 4.21
C PHE A 95 -26.39 -10.33 3.37
N SER A 96 -26.16 -9.25 2.63
CA SER A 96 -27.20 -8.59 1.84
C SER A 96 -27.28 -9.13 0.41
N TYR A 97 -26.23 -9.75 -0.11
CA TYR A 97 -26.15 -10.20 -1.49
C TYR A 97 -25.49 -11.58 -1.62
N SER A 98 -24.26 -11.67 -2.10
CA SER A 98 -23.52 -12.92 -2.29
C SER A 98 -22.03 -12.68 -2.50
N LEU A 99 -21.24 -13.77 -2.44
CA LEU A 99 -19.81 -13.76 -2.73
C LEU A 99 -19.46 -13.24 -4.15
N HIS A 100 -20.42 -13.25 -5.10
CA HIS A 100 -20.23 -12.69 -6.45
C HIS A 100 -20.31 -11.14 -6.50
N LYS A 101 -20.53 -10.48 -5.36
CA LYS A 101 -20.66 -9.03 -5.25
C LYS A 101 -19.51 -8.37 -4.46
N LEU A 102 -18.46 -9.11 -4.12
CA LEU A 102 -17.27 -8.55 -3.49
C LEU A 102 -16.56 -7.57 -4.44
N PRO A 103 -16.00 -6.45 -3.94
CA PRO A 103 -15.34 -5.44 -4.77
C PRO A 103 -13.94 -5.89 -5.21
N SER A 104 -13.33 -5.15 -6.14
CA SER A 104 -11.97 -5.45 -6.64
C SER A 104 -10.89 -5.42 -5.55
N SER A 105 -11.09 -4.62 -4.49
CA SER A 105 -10.17 -4.60 -3.33
C SER A 105 -10.03 -5.96 -2.65
N PHE A 106 -11.05 -6.83 -2.78
CA PHE A 106 -11.01 -8.19 -2.24
C PHE A 106 -9.88 -9.03 -2.85
N ASN A 107 -9.34 -8.67 -4.02
CA ASN A 107 -8.18 -9.36 -4.62
C ASN A 107 -6.94 -9.34 -3.69
N VAL A 108 -6.74 -8.25 -2.94
CA VAL A 108 -5.62 -8.11 -2.00
C VAL A 108 -6.08 -8.32 -0.55
N VAL A 109 -7.18 -7.68 -0.15
CA VAL A 109 -7.61 -7.63 1.26
C VAL A 109 -8.22 -8.96 1.74
N GLU A 110 -8.57 -9.89 0.84
CA GLU A 110 -8.95 -11.25 1.25
C GLU A 110 -7.87 -11.92 2.09
N ALA A 111 -6.58 -11.64 1.84
CA ALA A 111 -5.47 -12.23 2.56
C ALA A 111 -5.44 -11.85 4.06
N PHE A 112 -6.10 -10.75 4.44
CA PHE A 112 -6.24 -10.28 5.82
C PHE A 112 -7.44 -10.92 6.54
N ASN A 113 -8.18 -11.78 5.84
CA ASN A 113 -9.40 -12.37 6.34
C ASN A 113 -9.38 -13.90 6.18
N THR A 114 -10.01 -14.60 7.12
CA THR A 114 -10.33 -16.02 7.02
C THR A 114 -11.82 -16.16 6.75
N PHE A 115 -12.16 -16.81 5.63
CA PHE A 115 -13.56 -17.14 5.33
C PHE A 115 -14.04 -18.29 6.23
N ILE A 116 -15.24 -18.15 6.78
CA ILE A 116 -15.89 -19.13 7.66
C ILE A 116 -17.10 -19.70 6.90
N PRO A 117 -16.96 -20.87 6.25
CA PRO A 117 -18.00 -21.42 5.38
C PRO A 117 -19.33 -21.66 6.09
N HIS A 118 -19.28 -22.11 7.34
CA HIS A 118 -20.46 -22.44 8.14
C HIS A 118 -21.42 -21.24 8.32
N SER A 119 -20.87 -20.03 8.49
CA SER A 119 -21.66 -18.80 8.67
C SER A 119 -21.66 -17.89 7.45
N ALA A 120 -20.90 -18.24 6.40
CA ALA A 120 -20.62 -17.39 5.25
C ALA A 120 -20.13 -15.98 5.69
N THR A 121 -19.17 -15.94 6.60
CA THR A 121 -18.58 -14.69 7.12
C THR A 121 -17.09 -14.63 6.91
N PHE A 122 -16.52 -13.44 6.98
CA PHE A 122 -15.09 -13.21 7.04
C PHE A 122 -14.70 -12.80 8.45
N ASN A 123 -13.68 -13.47 8.99
CA ASN A 123 -13.05 -13.05 10.23
C ASN A 123 -11.71 -12.40 9.92
N ILE A 124 -11.38 -11.30 10.60
CA ILE A 124 -10.04 -10.72 10.51
C ILE A 124 -9.04 -11.72 11.09
N ASN A 125 -7.88 -11.87 10.44
CA ASN A 125 -6.83 -12.76 10.93
C ASN A 125 -6.25 -12.28 12.25
N LYS A 126 -5.34 -13.06 12.86
CA LYS A 126 -4.57 -12.64 14.02
C LYS A 126 -3.77 -11.37 13.67
N GLU A 127 -3.64 -10.47 14.63
CA GLU A 127 -3.08 -9.13 14.40
C GLU A 127 -2.03 -8.79 15.47
N ILE A 128 -0.95 -8.17 15.02
CA ILE A 128 0.10 -7.54 15.81
C ILE A 128 0.13 -6.07 15.39
N ASP A 129 -0.23 -5.19 16.31
CA ASP A 129 -0.27 -3.75 16.06
C ASP A 129 1.01 -3.10 16.58
N CYS A 130 1.66 -2.32 15.72
CA CYS A 130 2.87 -1.59 16.00
C CYS A 130 2.62 -0.09 15.81
N ILE A 131 3.27 0.71 16.63
CA ILE A 131 3.42 2.16 16.49
C ILE A 131 4.91 2.44 16.33
N PHE A 132 5.26 3.29 15.37
CA PHE A 132 6.65 3.60 15.03
C PHE A 132 6.76 5.00 14.43
N SER A 133 7.97 5.56 14.41
CA SER A 133 8.28 6.69 13.53
C SER A 133 8.56 6.17 12.13
N PHE A 134 7.79 6.63 11.17
CA PHE A 134 8.04 6.37 9.76
C PHE A 134 9.38 6.96 9.33
N ASN A 135 9.77 8.09 9.91
CA ASN A 135 11.08 8.68 9.69
C ASN A 135 12.21 7.74 10.11
N ASP A 136 12.15 7.14 11.30
CA ASP A 136 13.19 6.22 11.74
C ASP A 136 13.26 4.95 10.86
N PHE A 137 12.12 4.49 10.36
CA PHE A 137 12.10 3.39 9.39
C PHE A 137 12.81 3.76 8.09
N LEU A 138 12.63 4.99 7.60
CA LEU A 138 13.33 5.46 6.41
C LEU A 138 14.84 5.61 6.64
N ASP A 139 15.26 5.95 7.85
CA ASP A 139 16.67 5.94 8.24
C ASP A 139 17.21 4.51 8.28
N PHE A 140 16.44 3.58 8.82
CA PHE A 140 16.82 2.18 8.84
C PHE A 140 17.06 1.64 7.42
N VAL A 141 16.12 1.82 6.49
CA VAL A 141 16.26 1.27 5.12
C VAL A 141 17.35 1.95 4.29
N THR A 142 17.83 3.13 4.71
CA THR A 142 18.98 3.81 4.07
C THR A 142 20.30 3.54 4.77
N SER A 143 20.29 2.92 5.95
CA SER A 143 21.48 2.60 6.74
C SER A 143 22.12 1.27 6.34
N ASP A 144 23.39 1.09 6.74
CA ASP A 144 24.11 -0.18 6.63
C ASP A 144 23.50 -1.31 7.49
N ASP A 145 22.57 -0.98 8.41
CA ASP A 145 21.87 -1.96 9.26
C ASP A 145 20.75 -2.69 8.51
N CYS A 146 20.32 -2.18 7.34
CA CYS A 146 19.30 -2.83 6.51
C CYS A 146 19.89 -4.05 5.77
N PRO A 147 19.33 -5.26 5.94
CA PRO A 147 19.88 -6.45 5.31
C PRO A 147 19.65 -6.49 3.79
N GLU A 148 20.55 -7.15 3.07
CA GLU A 148 20.36 -7.41 1.63
C GLU A 148 19.11 -8.29 1.39
N TYR A 149 18.28 -7.89 0.42
CA TYR A 149 16.90 -8.32 0.16
C TYR A 149 16.64 -9.85 0.13
N THR A 150 17.65 -10.67 -0.19
CA THR A 150 17.43 -12.04 -0.72
C THR A 150 17.27 -13.17 0.32
N GLU A 151 17.54 -12.96 1.61
CA GLU A 151 17.52 -14.09 2.58
C GLU A 151 16.57 -13.92 3.78
N SER A 152 16.05 -12.73 4.06
CA SER A 152 15.56 -12.39 5.41
C SER A 152 14.04 -12.15 5.55
N LEU A 153 13.32 -11.79 4.47
CA LEU A 153 11.88 -11.46 4.56
C LEU A 153 11.00 -12.66 4.97
N ASN A 154 11.46 -13.88 4.69
CA ASN A 154 10.67 -15.08 4.96
C ASN A 154 10.60 -15.47 6.44
N SER A 155 11.56 -15.05 7.28
CA SER A 155 11.66 -15.50 8.68
C SER A 155 10.86 -14.65 9.68
N PHE A 156 10.60 -13.38 9.38
CA PHE A 156 10.08 -12.43 10.38
C PHE A 156 8.55 -12.28 10.41
N LEU A 157 7.85 -12.82 9.41
CA LEU A 157 6.40 -12.79 9.34
C LEU A 157 5.81 -14.16 9.67
N GLU A 158 5.04 -14.23 10.76
CA GLU A 158 4.20 -15.40 11.04
C GLU A 158 3.13 -15.55 9.94
N GLU A 159 3.06 -16.75 9.39
CA GLU A 159 2.16 -17.11 8.29
C GLU A 159 0.69 -16.74 8.62
N GLY A 160 0.10 -15.87 7.80
CA GLY A 160 -1.26 -15.34 7.91
C GLY A 160 -1.56 -14.53 9.18
N THR A 161 -0.55 -14.04 9.89
CA THR A 161 -0.68 -13.01 10.91
C THR A 161 -0.51 -11.64 10.26
N ILE A 162 -1.36 -10.69 10.64
CA ILE A 162 -1.34 -9.31 10.18
C ILE A 162 -0.38 -8.53 11.06
N TYR A 163 0.55 -7.80 10.45
CA TYR A 163 1.42 -6.85 11.12
C TYR A 163 1.04 -5.45 10.64
N SER A 164 0.51 -4.64 11.55
CA SER A 164 -0.02 -3.31 11.28
C SER A 164 0.90 -2.25 11.88
N PHE A 165 1.62 -1.51 11.05
CA PHE A 165 2.53 -0.44 11.45
C PHE A 165 1.84 0.92 11.30
N ASN A 166 1.71 1.66 12.40
CA ASN A 166 1.03 2.95 12.46
C ASN A 166 2.06 4.04 12.76
N SER A 167 2.17 5.02 11.86
CA SER A 167 3.11 6.12 12.03
C SER A 167 2.64 7.06 13.14
N VAL A 168 3.56 7.48 14.01
CA VAL A 168 3.34 8.62 14.93
C VAL A 168 3.62 9.97 14.28
N ASP A 169 4.31 9.97 13.14
CA ASP A 169 4.67 11.19 12.44
C ASP A 169 3.44 11.80 11.77
N ASP A 170 3.37 13.14 11.74
CA ASP A 170 2.36 13.82 10.94
C ASP A 170 2.62 13.55 9.46
N PRO A 171 1.68 12.90 8.72
CA PRO A 171 1.87 12.60 7.31
C PRO A 171 2.06 13.86 6.45
N SER A 172 1.70 15.04 6.96
CA SER A 172 1.87 16.33 6.26
C SER A 172 3.30 16.87 6.36
N ASN A 173 4.10 16.37 7.32
CA ASN A 173 5.47 16.87 7.58
C ASN A 173 6.56 16.11 6.83
N SER A 174 6.22 14.94 6.29
CA SER A 174 7.15 14.10 5.53
C SER A 174 6.43 13.63 4.29
N LEU A 175 6.57 14.41 3.22
CA LEU A 175 5.93 14.13 1.93
C LEU A 175 6.93 13.46 0.99
N PHE A 176 6.39 12.57 0.15
CA PHE A 176 7.17 11.74 -0.77
C PHE A 176 6.74 11.97 -2.21
N SER A 177 7.72 12.06 -3.10
CA SER A 177 7.51 12.13 -4.55
C SER A 177 8.66 11.44 -5.30
N THR A 178 8.40 10.94 -6.51
CA THR A 178 9.42 10.32 -7.37
C THR A 178 9.66 11.14 -8.63
N THR A 179 8.60 11.45 -9.39
CA THR A 179 8.71 12.11 -10.71
C THR A 179 7.53 13.00 -11.10
N THR A 180 6.36 12.84 -10.49
CA THR A 180 5.20 13.73 -10.67
C THR A 180 5.24 14.85 -9.64
N ASP A 181 4.56 15.97 -9.90
CA ASP A 181 4.37 17.06 -8.92
C ASP A 181 3.48 16.63 -7.73
N ASP A 182 2.98 15.39 -7.74
CA ASP A 182 2.13 14.85 -6.68
C ASP A 182 2.97 14.40 -5.48
N GLU A 183 2.55 14.86 -4.31
CA GLU A 183 3.17 14.56 -3.03
C GLU A 183 2.23 13.72 -2.16
N PHE A 184 2.80 12.75 -1.44
CA PHE A 184 2.02 11.83 -0.60
C PHE A 184 2.56 11.77 0.82
N GLY A 185 1.67 11.76 1.81
CA GLY A 185 1.96 11.45 3.21
C GLY A 185 1.49 10.04 3.57
N VAL A 186 2.18 9.36 4.49
CA VAL A 186 1.90 7.96 4.85
C VAL A 186 1.48 7.89 6.31
N LEU A 187 0.35 7.24 6.58
CA LEU A 187 -0.21 7.15 7.93
C LEU A 187 -0.06 5.75 8.52
N SER A 188 -0.29 4.70 7.73
CA SER A 188 -0.12 3.33 8.22
C SER A 188 0.07 2.31 7.10
N ILE A 189 0.66 1.16 7.45
CA ILE A 189 0.95 0.06 6.53
C ILE A 189 0.65 -1.26 7.24
N SER A 190 -0.19 -2.10 6.67
CA SER A 190 -0.48 -3.46 7.14
C SER A 190 0.06 -4.48 6.17
N LEU A 191 0.71 -5.52 6.68
CA LEU A 191 1.28 -6.62 5.91
C LEU A 191 0.72 -7.96 6.39
N VAL A 192 0.50 -8.89 5.47
CA VAL A 192 0.21 -10.29 5.80
C VAL A 192 0.90 -11.19 4.77
N LYS A 193 1.56 -12.23 5.27
CA LYS A 193 2.26 -13.22 4.46
C LYS A 193 1.44 -14.50 4.32
N HIS A 194 1.37 -15.06 3.12
CA HIS A 194 0.93 -16.43 2.88
C HIS A 194 1.86 -17.11 1.87
N ARG A 195 2.65 -18.08 2.32
CA ARG A 195 3.72 -18.76 1.56
C ARG A 195 4.70 -17.75 0.98
N SER A 196 4.78 -17.61 -0.34
CA SER A 196 5.65 -16.62 -1.00
C SER A 196 4.97 -15.27 -1.20
N GLU A 197 3.67 -15.14 -0.94
CA GLU A 197 2.92 -13.91 -1.17
C GLU A 197 2.94 -13.00 0.05
N VAL A 198 3.18 -11.71 -0.17
CA VAL A 198 2.96 -10.65 0.83
C VAL A 198 1.92 -9.68 0.28
N SER A 199 0.79 -9.56 0.97
CA SER A 199 -0.23 -8.57 0.68
C SER A 199 -0.05 -7.35 1.59
N ILE A 200 -0.14 -6.16 1.01
CA ILE A 200 -0.01 -4.88 1.71
C ILE A 200 -1.28 -4.06 1.55
N VAL A 201 -1.71 -3.45 2.67
CA VAL A 201 -2.70 -2.37 2.71
C VAL A 201 -2.01 -1.16 3.31
N MET A 202 -1.83 -0.10 2.54
CA MET A 202 -1.26 1.16 3.01
C MET A 202 -2.32 2.25 2.98
N LEU A 203 -2.39 3.01 4.06
CA LEU A 203 -3.20 4.22 4.17
C LEU A 203 -2.28 5.44 4.06
N ALA A 204 -2.47 6.19 2.99
CA ALA A 204 -1.70 7.38 2.64
C ALA A 204 -2.66 8.54 2.32
N GLY A 205 -2.12 9.70 2.00
CA GLY A 205 -2.91 10.83 1.52
C GLY A 205 -2.15 11.67 0.51
N GLN A 206 -2.83 12.03 -0.58
CA GLN A 206 -2.28 12.89 -1.62
C GLN A 206 -2.46 14.36 -1.24
N LYS A 207 -1.39 15.14 -1.28
CA LYS A 207 -1.45 16.59 -1.09
C LYS A 207 -2.26 17.23 -2.22
N CYS A 208 -3.37 17.90 -1.89
CA CYS A 208 -4.15 18.64 -2.87
C CYS A 208 -5.12 19.63 -2.23
N ASP A 209 -5.70 20.52 -3.04
CA ASP A 209 -6.86 21.32 -2.63
C ASP A 209 -8.12 20.43 -2.58
N LEU A 210 -8.55 20.06 -1.37
CA LEU A 210 -9.71 19.19 -1.16
C LEU A 210 -11.04 19.82 -1.62
N ASP A 211 -11.17 21.14 -1.55
CA ASP A 211 -12.38 21.85 -1.99
C ASP A 211 -12.49 21.83 -3.52
N GLU A 212 -11.36 22.05 -4.20
CA GLU A 212 -11.27 21.92 -5.66
C GLU A 212 -11.58 20.49 -6.11
N LYS A 213 -10.95 19.48 -5.48
CA LYS A 213 -11.21 18.07 -5.82
C LYS A 213 -12.65 17.67 -5.53
N THR A 214 -13.23 18.12 -4.42
CA THR A 214 -14.65 17.87 -4.08
C THR A 214 -15.59 18.42 -5.16
N LYS A 215 -15.34 19.62 -5.67
CA LYS A 215 -16.15 20.20 -6.76
C LYS A 215 -16.02 19.40 -8.05
N ALA A 216 -14.81 18.95 -8.39
CA ALA A 216 -14.57 18.13 -9.59
C ALA A 216 -15.29 16.76 -9.50
N LEU A 217 -15.29 16.11 -8.34
CA LEU A 217 -15.98 14.84 -8.11
C LEU A 217 -17.49 14.93 -8.37
N GLY A 218 -18.13 16.06 -8.04
CA GLY A 218 -19.56 16.27 -8.27
C GLY A 218 -19.97 16.25 -9.75
N VAL A 219 -19.03 16.47 -10.67
CA VAL A 219 -19.24 16.44 -12.12
C VAL A 219 -18.87 15.08 -12.71
N ASP A 220 -17.77 14.49 -12.23
CA ASP A 220 -17.14 13.31 -12.83
C ASP A 220 -17.73 11.97 -12.40
N ILE A 221 -18.42 11.87 -11.26
CA ILE A 221 -18.97 10.59 -10.80
C ILE A 221 -20.14 10.20 -11.71
N PRO A 222 -20.01 9.14 -12.54
CA PRO A 222 -21.09 8.73 -13.41
C PRO A 222 -22.27 8.32 -12.55
N LYS A 223 -23.47 8.82 -12.86
CA LYS A 223 -24.73 8.42 -12.18
C LYS A 223 -25.06 6.90 -12.30
N GLY A 224 -24.21 6.10 -12.92
CA GLY A 224 -24.48 4.70 -13.19
C GLY A 224 -23.27 3.93 -13.72
N GLN A 225 -22.42 3.46 -12.82
CA GLN A 225 -21.84 2.13 -12.92
C GLN A 225 -21.99 1.42 -11.56
N ASN A 226 -23.19 1.53 -10.97
CA ASN A 226 -23.53 0.77 -9.77
C ASN A 226 -23.67 -0.68 -10.19
N SER A 227 -22.57 -1.43 -10.10
CA SER A 227 -22.58 -2.85 -10.38
C SER A 227 -23.66 -3.50 -9.51
N LYS A 228 -24.73 -3.98 -10.16
CA LYS A 228 -25.63 -4.99 -9.61
C LYS A 228 -26.42 -4.58 -8.33
N GLY A 229 -26.88 -3.34 -8.23
CA GLY A 229 -27.85 -2.94 -7.19
C GLY A 229 -27.29 -2.63 -5.79
N ILE A 230 -25.98 -2.44 -5.67
CA ILE A 230 -25.34 -1.91 -4.44
C ILE A 230 -25.33 -0.38 -4.52
N MET A 231 -25.86 0.28 -3.50
CA MET A 231 -25.92 1.74 -3.40
C MET A 231 -25.13 2.21 -2.16
N PRO A 232 -24.45 3.37 -2.25
CA PRO A 232 -23.85 3.97 -1.06
C PRO A 232 -24.92 4.42 -0.08
N ASP A 233 -24.55 4.48 1.20
CA ASP A 233 -25.44 4.96 2.26
C ASP A 233 -25.88 6.40 1.99
N ASP A 234 -27.16 6.69 2.22
CA ASP A 234 -27.75 8.00 1.96
C ASP A 234 -27.16 9.12 2.82
N SER A 235 -26.55 8.77 3.97
CA SER A 235 -25.86 9.72 4.85
C SER A 235 -24.51 10.21 4.29
N LEU A 236 -23.91 9.50 3.33
CA LEU A 236 -22.61 9.84 2.76
C LEU A 236 -22.71 10.95 1.72
N LYS A 237 -21.73 11.84 1.71
CA LYS A 237 -21.63 12.96 0.77
C LYS A 237 -20.54 12.72 -0.25
N ILE A 238 -20.64 13.39 -1.40
CA ILE A 238 -19.55 13.42 -2.38
C ILE A 238 -18.55 14.46 -1.90
N GLU A 239 -17.37 14.00 -1.51
CA GLU A 239 -16.28 14.86 -1.04
C GLU A 239 -14.94 14.16 -1.23
N ALA A 240 -13.87 14.94 -1.42
CA ALA A 240 -12.51 14.43 -1.29
C ALA A 240 -12.23 14.24 0.21
N VAL A 241 -12.45 13.04 0.73
CA VAL A 241 -12.38 12.78 2.18
C VAL A 241 -10.95 13.01 2.67
N PRO A 242 -10.72 13.85 3.69
CA PRO A 242 -9.39 14.08 4.22
C PRO A 242 -8.84 12.84 4.93
N LEU A 243 -7.53 12.63 4.87
CA LEU A 243 -6.83 11.51 5.51
C LEU A 243 -6.98 11.53 7.03
N LEU A 244 -6.83 12.72 7.62
CA LEU A 244 -7.02 13.01 9.04
C LEU A 244 -7.95 14.22 9.17
N PRO A 245 -8.65 14.39 10.30
CA PRO A 245 -9.42 15.61 10.55
C PRO A 245 -8.56 16.87 10.36
N ASN A 246 -9.02 17.80 9.52
CA ASN A 246 -8.34 19.05 9.16
C ASN A 246 -7.03 18.92 8.36
N SER A 247 -6.73 17.75 7.82
CA SER A 247 -5.61 17.58 6.87
C SER A 247 -6.02 18.00 5.46
N ASP A 248 -5.08 18.53 4.68
CA ASP A 248 -5.22 18.79 3.24
C ASP A 248 -4.72 17.62 2.37
N LEU A 249 -4.52 16.46 3.00
CA LEU A 249 -4.20 15.22 2.32
C LEU A 249 -5.48 14.46 1.99
N TRP A 250 -5.71 14.17 0.72
CA TRP A 250 -6.85 13.37 0.26
C TRP A 250 -6.59 11.89 0.56
N ARG A 251 -7.43 11.29 1.42
CA ARG A 251 -7.37 9.88 1.84
C ARG A 251 -7.24 8.95 0.63
N THR A 252 -6.09 8.27 0.57
CA THR A 252 -5.71 7.39 -0.54
C THR A 252 -5.27 6.03 0.03
N ILE A 253 -5.96 4.97 -0.37
CA ILE A 253 -5.64 3.60 0.02
C ILE A 253 -4.87 2.94 -1.11
N VAL A 254 -3.75 2.32 -0.77
CA VAL A 254 -2.87 1.60 -1.69
C VAL A 254 -2.90 0.12 -1.34
N LEU A 255 -3.24 -0.71 -2.32
CA LEU A 255 -3.19 -2.16 -2.16
C LEU A 255 -2.15 -2.74 -3.12
N ALA A 256 -1.28 -3.59 -2.59
CA ALA A 256 -0.31 -4.31 -3.38
C ALA A 256 -0.24 -5.78 -2.95
N ARG A 257 0.06 -6.67 -3.90
CA ARG A 257 0.47 -8.05 -3.60
C ARG A 257 1.78 -8.34 -4.31
N PHE A 258 2.74 -8.85 -3.55
CA PHE A 258 4.05 -9.26 -4.05
C PHE A 258 4.20 -10.76 -3.95
N ASP A 259 4.88 -11.37 -4.91
CA ASP A 259 5.34 -12.75 -4.84
C ASP A 259 6.87 -12.71 -4.70
N LEU A 260 7.35 -13.08 -3.51
CA LEU A 260 8.76 -13.00 -3.15
C LEU A 260 9.60 -14.04 -3.89
N GLU A 261 9.02 -15.18 -4.28
CA GLU A 261 9.74 -16.24 -5.00
C GLU A 261 9.98 -15.85 -6.45
N SER A 262 8.96 -15.33 -7.14
CA SER A 262 9.10 -14.84 -8.52
C SER A 262 9.62 -13.40 -8.61
N SER A 263 9.78 -12.70 -7.47
CA SER A 263 10.17 -11.28 -7.42
C SER A 263 9.26 -10.38 -8.28
N THR A 264 7.95 -10.60 -8.18
CA THR A 264 6.94 -9.86 -8.95
C THR A 264 5.98 -9.05 -8.07
N THR A 265 5.48 -7.95 -8.62
CA THR A 265 4.27 -7.28 -8.13
C THR A 265 3.07 -7.82 -8.90
N ASP A 266 2.23 -8.60 -8.23
CA ASP A 266 1.13 -9.38 -8.82
C ASP A 266 -0.21 -8.63 -8.85
N ALA A 267 -0.36 -7.59 -8.04
CA ALA A 267 -1.56 -6.77 -8.01
C ALA A 267 -1.25 -5.36 -7.51
N ARG A 268 -1.86 -4.34 -8.14
CA ARG A 268 -1.74 -2.94 -7.76
C ARG A 268 -3.09 -2.24 -7.82
N TYR A 269 -3.47 -1.58 -6.74
CA TYR A 269 -4.68 -0.77 -6.68
C TYR A 269 -4.45 0.52 -5.91
N ILE A 270 -5.02 1.61 -6.43
CA ILE A 270 -5.18 2.88 -5.75
C ILE A 270 -6.66 3.16 -5.59
N TYR A 271 -7.10 3.54 -4.39
CA TYR A 271 -8.46 3.98 -4.11
C TYR A 271 -8.44 5.32 -3.38
N GLN A 272 -8.86 6.38 -4.05
CA GLN A 272 -9.05 7.69 -3.41
C GLN A 272 -10.49 7.81 -2.92
N ASP A 273 -10.66 8.24 -1.67
CA ASP A 273 -11.95 8.26 -1.00
C ASP A 273 -12.79 9.47 -1.43
N ALA A 274 -13.83 9.22 -2.24
CA ALA A 274 -14.77 10.23 -2.73
C ALA A 274 -16.05 10.31 -1.87
N GLY A 275 -16.02 9.76 -0.65
CA GLY A 275 -17.10 9.76 0.33
C GLY A 275 -18.20 8.74 0.02
N ARG A 276 -18.89 8.90 -1.12
CA ARG A 276 -19.91 7.92 -1.59
C ARG A 276 -19.32 6.75 -2.36
N CYS A 277 -18.08 6.84 -2.82
CA CYS A 277 -17.41 5.80 -3.58
C CYS A 277 -15.90 5.97 -3.50
N PHE A 278 -15.16 5.02 -4.05
CA PHE A 278 -13.73 5.17 -4.28
C PHE A 278 -13.45 5.45 -5.75
N LYS A 279 -12.58 6.44 -6.01
CA LYS A 279 -11.95 6.62 -7.32
C LYS A 279 -10.80 5.62 -7.42
N GLY A 280 -11.06 4.52 -8.14
CA GLY A 280 -10.15 3.39 -8.25
C GLY A 280 -9.26 3.42 -9.51
N PHE A 281 -8.00 3.04 -9.36
CA PHE A 281 -7.07 2.79 -10.47
C PHE A 281 -6.37 1.45 -10.27
N SER A 282 -6.37 0.61 -11.31
CA SER A 282 -5.70 -0.69 -11.32
C SER A 282 -5.20 -1.06 -12.71
N ASP A 283 -4.13 -1.84 -12.76
CA ASP A 283 -3.66 -2.59 -13.94
C ASP A 283 -4.16 -4.04 -13.97
N ASP A 284 -5.00 -4.46 -13.01
CA ASP A 284 -5.60 -5.79 -12.98
C ASP A 284 -6.67 -5.94 -14.07
N LEU A 285 -6.25 -6.54 -15.17
CA LEU A 285 -7.10 -6.84 -16.32
C LEU A 285 -8.30 -7.73 -15.95
N ASN A 286 -8.20 -8.60 -14.93
CA ASN A 286 -9.29 -9.50 -14.54
C ASN A 286 -10.54 -8.76 -14.04
N CYS A 287 -10.38 -7.51 -13.60
CA CYS A 287 -11.51 -6.66 -13.21
C CYS A 287 -12.41 -6.25 -14.40
N PHE A 288 -11.92 -6.38 -15.63
CA PHE A 288 -12.59 -5.87 -16.84
C PHE A 288 -13.02 -6.98 -17.83
N LEU A 289 -12.47 -8.18 -17.67
CA LEU A 289 -12.77 -9.32 -18.53
C LEU A 289 -13.96 -10.13 -18.04
N ASP A 290 -14.70 -10.72 -18.97
CA ASP A 290 -15.67 -11.77 -18.71
C ASP A 290 -15.00 -13.13 -18.44
N ASN A 291 -15.82 -14.18 -18.27
CA ASN A 291 -15.30 -15.52 -18.04
C ASN A 291 -14.57 -16.13 -19.26
N GLU A 292 -14.79 -15.61 -20.47
CA GLU A 292 -14.11 -16.06 -21.70
C GLU A 292 -12.77 -15.33 -21.93
N GLY A 293 -12.48 -14.31 -21.11
CA GLY A 293 -11.30 -13.46 -21.26
C GLY A 293 -11.49 -12.30 -22.24
N LYS A 294 -12.74 -11.88 -22.49
CA LYS A 294 -13.06 -10.76 -23.38
C LYS A 294 -13.58 -9.57 -22.59
N PHE A 295 -13.32 -8.36 -23.08
CA PHE A 295 -13.98 -7.16 -22.56
C PHE A 295 -15.48 -7.23 -22.88
N GLN A 296 -16.32 -6.92 -21.89
CA GLN A 296 -17.77 -6.96 -22.07
C GLN A 296 -18.30 -5.79 -22.92
N SER A 297 -17.53 -4.70 -23.01
CA SER A 297 -17.85 -3.54 -23.85
C SER A 297 -16.60 -2.73 -24.19
N LYS A 298 -16.71 -1.87 -25.20
CA LYS A 298 -15.62 -0.97 -25.61
C LYS A 298 -15.30 0.07 -24.53
N GLU A 299 -16.31 0.52 -23.82
CA GLU A 299 -16.17 1.46 -22.70
C GLU A 299 -15.33 0.86 -21.56
N LEU A 300 -15.48 -0.44 -21.25
CA LEU A 300 -14.66 -1.11 -20.24
C LEU A 300 -13.20 -1.30 -20.69
N GLU A 301 -12.99 -1.57 -21.97
CA GLU A 301 -11.64 -1.63 -22.56
C GLU A 301 -10.94 -0.26 -22.48
N ASP A 302 -11.63 0.81 -22.85
CA ASP A 302 -11.09 2.17 -22.81
C ASP A 302 -10.88 2.65 -21.37
N ALA A 303 -11.76 2.27 -20.44
CA ALA A 303 -11.58 2.50 -19.01
C ALA A 303 -10.35 1.77 -18.46
N PHE A 304 -10.12 0.50 -18.84
CA PHE A 304 -8.92 -0.24 -18.47
C PHE A 304 -7.65 0.45 -18.99
N ASN A 305 -7.61 0.81 -20.28
CA ASN A 305 -6.43 1.48 -20.87
C ASN A 305 -6.10 2.81 -20.16
N THR A 306 -7.14 3.55 -19.78
CA THR A 306 -6.99 4.80 -19.00
C THR A 306 -6.43 4.51 -17.60
N GLN A 307 -6.98 3.54 -16.87
CA GLN A 307 -6.51 3.18 -15.52
C GLN A 307 -5.09 2.61 -15.53
N ASN A 308 -4.76 1.75 -16.49
CA ASN A 308 -3.45 1.15 -16.68
C ASN A 308 -2.35 2.19 -16.96
N THR A 309 -2.72 3.34 -17.53
CA THR A 309 -1.80 4.48 -17.69
C THR A 309 -1.69 5.28 -16.39
N LYS A 310 -2.84 5.66 -15.82
CA LYS A 310 -2.91 6.51 -14.61
C LYS A 310 -2.27 5.90 -13.37
N ILE A 311 -2.32 4.57 -13.20
CA ILE A 311 -1.72 3.92 -12.04
C ILE A 311 -0.21 4.19 -11.91
N ASN A 312 0.47 4.49 -13.02
CA ASN A 312 1.90 4.80 -13.02
C ASN A 312 2.21 6.18 -12.41
N GLU A 313 1.22 7.09 -12.35
CA GLU A 313 1.33 8.37 -11.62
C GLU A 313 1.54 8.15 -10.12
N TYR A 314 1.12 6.99 -9.60
CA TYR A 314 1.24 6.59 -8.19
C TYR A 314 2.44 5.66 -7.93
N SER A 315 3.40 5.60 -8.85
CA SER A 315 4.59 4.73 -8.73
C SER A 315 5.31 4.89 -7.39
N SER A 316 5.41 6.11 -6.85
CA SER A 316 5.99 6.42 -5.53
C SER A 316 5.42 5.56 -4.41
N LEU A 317 4.09 5.40 -4.39
CA LEU A 317 3.41 4.64 -3.35
C LEU A 317 3.70 3.14 -3.47
N PHE A 318 3.81 2.61 -4.68
CA PHE A 318 4.17 1.22 -4.90
C PHE A 318 5.64 0.93 -4.58
N GLU A 319 6.56 1.83 -4.92
CA GLU A 319 7.96 1.71 -4.48
C GLU A 319 8.05 1.74 -2.95
N LEU A 320 7.25 2.57 -2.29
CA LEU A 320 7.18 2.54 -0.84
C LEU A 320 6.58 1.24 -0.30
N CYS A 321 5.55 0.66 -0.93
CA CYS A 321 5.04 -0.66 -0.56
C CYS A 321 6.14 -1.73 -0.65
N LYS A 322 7.03 -1.67 -1.65
CA LYS A 322 8.18 -2.58 -1.73
C LYS A 322 9.17 -2.34 -0.60
N THR A 323 9.50 -1.09 -0.30
CA THR A 323 10.36 -0.74 0.84
C THR A 323 9.74 -1.21 2.16
N ALA A 324 8.43 -1.10 2.30
CA ALA A 324 7.68 -1.55 3.48
C ALA A 324 7.81 -3.06 3.76
N LEU A 325 8.27 -3.86 2.80
CA LEU A 325 8.65 -5.25 3.06
C LEU A 325 9.72 -5.36 4.14
N TYR A 326 10.55 -4.34 4.36
CA TYR A 326 11.54 -4.31 5.44
C TYR A 326 10.99 -3.93 6.83
N LEU A 327 9.70 -3.60 6.98
CA LEU A 327 9.12 -3.27 8.29
C LEU A 327 9.23 -4.40 9.34
N PRO A 328 9.05 -5.69 8.98
CA PRO A 328 9.29 -6.79 9.91
C PRO A 328 10.76 -6.85 10.35
N ASN A 329 11.71 -6.58 9.45
CA ASN A 329 13.14 -6.52 9.77
C ASN A 329 13.44 -5.34 10.70
N PHE A 330 12.83 -4.19 10.44
CA PHE A 330 12.93 -3.02 11.31
C PHE A 330 12.45 -3.35 12.73
N ARG A 331 11.28 -4.01 12.84
CA ARG A 331 10.75 -4.48 14.13
C ARG A 331 11.70 -5.44 14.84
N GLU A 332 12.30 -6.38 14.11
CA GLU A 332 13.25 -7.36 14.66
C GLU A 332 14.53 -6.68 15.18
N VAL A 333 15.15 -5.80 14.38
CA VAL A 333 16.39 -5.11 14.74
C VAL A 333 16.22 -4.28 16.01
N TYR A 334 15.02 -3.73 16.22
CA TYR A 334 14.68 -2.93 17.40
C TYR A 334 13.82 -3.70 18.41
N GLU A 335 13.79 -5.03 18.39
CA GLU A 335 12.95 -5.84 19.30
C GLU A 335 13.22 -5.50 20.78
N ASP A 336 14.49 -5.33 21.14
CA ASP A 336 14.93 -4.98 22.51
C ASP A 336 14.45 -3.59 22.98
N THR A 337 14.01 -2.72 22.07
CA THR A 337 13.48 -1.39 22.41
C THR A 337 11.96 -1.33 22.42
N ILE A 338 11.29 -2.42 22.06
CA ILE A 338 9.83 -2.47 22.01
C ILE A 338 9.26 -2.34 23.43
N SER A 339 8.39 -1.35 23.60
CA SER A 339 7.52 -1.24 24.77
C SER A 339 6.08 -1.62 24.40
N ILE A 340 5.34 -2.20 25.34
CA ILE A 340 3.96 -2.64 25.09
C ILE A 340 2.98 -1.65 25.73
N GLU A 341 2.14 -1.06 24.90
CA GLU A 341 1.03 -0.22 25.30
C GLU A 341 -0.28 -1.01 25.25
N ARG A 342 -1.14 -0.87 26.27
CA ARG A 342 -2.41 -1.57 26.33
C ARG A 342 -3.56 -0.63 25.95
N HIS A 343 -4.13 -0.85 24.78
CA HIS A 343 -5.22 -0.04 24.22
C HIS A 343 -6.58 -0.69 24.50
N PRO A 344 -7.52 -0.03 25.19
CA PRO A 344 -8.87 -0.54 25.37
C PRO A 344 -9.62 -0.54 24.03
N THR A 345 -10.35 -1.63 23.76
CA THR A 345 -11.19 -1.70 22.56
C THR A 345 -12.59 -1.14 22.85
N GLU A 346 -13.29 -0.65 21.82
CA GLU A 346 -14.69 -0.22 21.99
C GLU A 346 -15.57 -1.35 22.55
N PHE A 347 -15.29 -2.60 22.17
CA PHE A 347 -15.95 -3.76 22.72
C PHE A 347 -15.67 -3.89 24.21
N GLY A 348 -14.41 -3.76 24.65
CA GLY A 348 -14.01 -3.81 26.05
C GLY A 348 -14.76 -2.81 26.93
N GLU A 349 -14.95 -1.59 26.42
CA GLU A 349 -15.69 -0.52 27.09
C GLU A 349 -17.20 -0.75 27.09
N LYS A 350 -17.76 -1.23 25.96
CA LYS A 350 -19.20 -1.33 25.75
C LYS A 350 -19.79 -2.70 26.12
N ARG A 351 -18.99 -3.74 26.37
CA ARG A 351 -19.45 -5.15 26.56
C ARG A 351 -20.49 -5.38 27.64
N ASN A 352 -20.54 -4.51 28.64
CA ASN A 352 -21.51 -4.58 29.75
C ASN A 352 -22.80 -3.77 29.47
N LYS A 353 -22.86 -3.00 28.38
CA LYS A 353 -24.04 -2.23 28.02
C LYS A 353 -25.18 -3.18 27.61
N PRO A 354 -26.45 -2.88 27.97
CA PRO A 354 -27.59 -3.71 27.59
C PRO A 354 -27.68 -3.98 26.07
N SER A 355 -27.29 -3.00 25.25
CA SER A 355 -27.26 -3.11 23.78
C SER A 355 -26.34 -4.20 23.25
N LEU A 356 -25.29 -4.58 23.98
CA LEU A 356 -24.33 -5.64 23.58
C LEU A 356 -24.50 -6.94 24.36
N LYS A 357 -25.46 -7.06 25.27
CA LYS A 357 -25.64 -8.27 26.11
C LYS A 357 -25.82 -9.53 25.27
N LYS A 358 -26.70 -9.49 24.26
CA LYS A 358 -26.96 -10.62 23.36
C LYS A 358 -25.73 -10.95 22.51
N THR A 359 -25.09 -9.92 21.96
CA THR A 359 -23.87 -10.03 21.16
C THR A 359 -22.73 -10.68 21.95
N ASN A 360 -22.50 -10.21 23.17
CA ASN A 360 -21.48 -10.76 24.07
C ASN A 360 -21.79 -12.21 24.47
N GLN A 361 -23.07 -12.59 24.60
CA GLN A 361 -23.43 -13.98 24.89
C GLN A 361 -23.18 -14.91 23.69
N LEU A 362 -23.52 -14.47 22.47
CA LEU A 362 -23.51 -15.31 21.27
C LEU A 362 -22.18 -15.34 20.53
N ALA A 363 -21.39 -14.26 20.60
CA ALA A 363 -20.11 -14.20 19.89
C ALA A 363 -19.13 -15.26 20.42
N LYS A 364 -18.21 -15.69 19.57
CA LYS A 364 -17.13 -16.60 19.95
C LYS A 364 -16.13 -15.91 20.89
N THR A 365 -15.53 -16.68 21.79
CA THR A 365 -14.67 -16.17 22.86
C THR A 365 -13.39 -15.53 22.35
N ASP A 366 -12.78 -16.11 21.33
CA ASP A 366 -11.56 -15.64 20.65
C ASP A 366 -11.72 -14.24 20.03
N LEU A 367 -12.93 -13.88 19.59
CA LEU A 367 -13.21 -12.56 19.02
C LEU A 367 -13.42 -11.48 20.09
N LYS A 368 -13.73 -11.85 21.35
CA LYS A 368 -14.08 -10.93 22.46
C LYS A 368 -12.85 -10.27 23.08
N ILE A 369 -12.14 -9.49 22.28
CA ILE A 369 -10.91 -8.80 22.68
C ILE A 369 -11.30 -7.49 23.35
N ALA A 370 -11.06 -7.39 24.66
CA ALA A 370 -11.36 -6.18 25.44
C ALA A 370 -10.21 -5.15 25.44
N PHE A 371 -8.99 -5.61 25.17
CA PHE A 371 -7.80 -4.79 25.07
C PHE A 371 -6.87 -5.38 24.01
N ARG A 372 -6.19 -4.52 23.26
CA ARG A 372 -5.12 -4.91 22.35
C ARG A 372 -3.79 -4.41 22.89
N ASN A 373 -2.77 -5.24 22.79
CA ASN A 373 -1.41 -4.86 23.10
C ASN A 373 -0.80 -4.31 21.81
N VAL A 374 -0.28 -3.09 21.89
CA VAL A 374 0.33 -2.37 20.79
C VAL A 374 1.81 -2.21 21.10
N GLU A 375 2.65 -2.59 20.15
CA GLU A 375 4.11 -2.51 20.27
C GLU A 375 4.58 -1.12 19.84
N ASN A 376 5.18 -0.37 20.74
CA ASN A 376 5.79 0.92 20.45
C ASN A 376 7.28 0.70 20.22
N ILE A 377 7.70 0.79 18.96
CA ILE A 377 9.08 0.59 18.50
C ILE A 377 9.80 1.93 18.61
N GLN A 378 10.83 2.00 19.45
CA GLN A 378 11.61 3.22 19.70
C GLN A 378 13.09 3.00 19.33
N PRO A 379 13.49 3.32 18.10
CA PRO A 379 14.90 3.33 17.73
C PRO A 379 15.68 4.30 18.63
N SER A 380 16.88 3.91 19.06
CA SER A 380 17.74 4.78 19.87
C SER A 380 18.07 6.06 19.11
N ASN A 381 17.83 7.24 19.71
CA ASN A 381 18.05 8.60 19.17
C ASN A 381 19.25 8.68 18.20
N ARG A 382 19.00 8.54 16.90
CA ARG A 382 19.91 8.95 15.83
C ARG A 382 19.42 10.30 15.34
N THR A 383 20.32 11.21 15.02
CA THR A 383 19.94 12.48 14.38
C THR A 383 19.51 12.15 12.95
N PRO A 384 18.24 12.37 12.56
CA PRO A 384 17.79 12.04 11.22
C PRO A 384 18.49 12.97 10.20
N PRO A 385 18.99 12.44 9.06
CA PRO A 385 19.50 13.24 7.98
C PRO A 385 18.38 14.11 7.40
N SER A 386 18.70 15.37 7.06
CA SER A 386 17.74 16.35 6.52
C SER A 386 17.13 15.95 5.17
N ARG A 387 17.71 14.97 4.47
CA ARG A 387 17.21 14.44 3.19
C ARG A 387 17.49 12.95 3.05
N ARG A 388 16.50 12.20 2.56
CA ARG A 388 16.62 10.76 2.29
C ARG A 388 16.39 10.47 0.81
N LYS A 389 17.25 9.63 0.25
CA LYS A 389 17.04 8.94 -1.03
C LYS A 389 17.20 7.44 -0.76
N PHE A 390 16.19 6.65 -1.08
CA PHE A 390 16.30 5.19 -1.02
C PHE A 390 15.93 4.58 -2.37
N VAL A 391 16.46 3.37 -2.59
CA VAL A 391 16.11 2.52 -3.73
C VAL A 391 15.29 1.36 -3.18
N ALA A 392 14.04 1.28 -3.62
CA ALA A 392 13.17 0.17 -3.26
C ALA A 392 13.67 -1.15 -3.88
N PRO A 393 13.30 -2.32 -3.31
CA PRO A 393 13.59 -3.62 -3.91
C PRO A 393 13.20 -3.73 -5.38
N ASP A 394 14.03 -4.40 -6.20
CA ASP A 394 13.75 -4.59 -7.62
C ASP A 394 12.68 -5.69 -7.84
N LEU A 395 11.42 -5.30 -7.63
CA LEU A 395 10.25 -6.10 -7.96
C LEU A 395 9.63 -5.61 -9.27
N LYS A 396 9.55 -6.52 -10.25
CA LYS A 396 8.98 -6.23 -11.57
C LYS A 396 7.46 -6.34 -11.54
N VAL A 397 6.77 -5.40 -12.17
CA VAL A 397 5.31 -5.51 -12.33
C VAL A 397 5.01 -6.66 -13.28
N GLU A 398 4.19 -7.61 -12.85
CA GLU A 398 3.79 -8.75 -13.68
C GLU A 398 2.87 -8.27 -14.81
N THR A 399 3.39 -8.25 -16.04
CA THR A 399 2.69 -7.78 -17.24
C THR A 399 2.61 -8.85 -18.33
N SER A 400 3.19 -10.02 -18.09
CA SER A 400 3.38 -11.08 -19.10
C SER A 400 2.09 -11.81 -19.49
N GLY A 401 1.00 -11.68 -18.72
CA GLY A 401 -0.22 -12.42 -18.99
C GLY A 401 -1.41 -12.10 -18.10
N TYR A 402 -2.46 -12.90 -18.25
CA TYR A 402 -3.66 -12.86 -17.41
C TYR A 402 -4.20 -14.27 -17.15
N TRP A 403 -5.03 -14.41 -16.12
CA TRP A 403 -5.65 -15.69 -15.78
C TRP A 403 -6.91 -15.93 -16.61
N LYS A 404 -6.86 -16.92 -17.52
CA LYS A 404 -8.05 -17.38 -18.24
C LYS A 404 -8.73 -18.51 -17.50
N LYS A 405 -10.00 -18.36 -17.16
CA LYS A 405 -10.79 -19.45 -16.58
C LYS A 405 -10.96 -20.59 -17.58
N LEU A 406 -10.80 -21.82 -17.10
CA LEU A 406 -11.08 -23.03 -17.86
C LEU A 406 -12.37 -23.67 -17.33
N ALA A 407 -12.92 -24.62 -18.10
CA ALA A 407 -14.10 -25.36 -17.68
C ALA A 407 -13.84 -26.17 -16.38
N PHE A 408 -14.92 -26.53 -15.70
CA PHE A 408 -14.85 -27.29 -14.45
C PHE A 408 -14.05 -28.60 -14.66
N GLN A 409 -13.06 -28.85 -13.80
CA GLN A 409 -12.08 -29.96 -13.87
C GLN A 409 -11.00 -29.89 -14.96
N SER A 410 -10.98 -28.87 -15.82
CA SER A 410 -9.89 -28.69 -16.78
C SER A 410 -8.57 -28.33 -16.09
N ARG A 411 -7.46 -28.90 -16.58
CA ARG A 411 -6.10 -28.54 -16.16
C ARG A 411 -5.54 -27.45 -17.07
N GLY A 412 -4.96 -26.42 -16.48
CA GLY A 412 -4.12 -25.42 -17.14
C GLY A 412 -2.79 -25.31 -16.40
N GLU A 413 -2.04 -24.27 -16.71
CA GLU A 413 -0.72 -24.01 -16.13
C GLU A 413 -0.72 -22.63 -15.45
N ASP A 414 0.06 -22.46 -14.39
CA ASP A 414 0.30 -21.16 -13.77
C ASP A 414 1.42 -20.36 -14.48
N LYS A 415 1.74 -19.17 -13.98
CA LYS A 415 2.79 -18.30 -14.52
C LYS A 415 4.19 -18.95 -14.49
N ASN A 416 4.39 -19.97 -13.64
CA ASN A 416 5.63 -20.72 -13.47
C ASN A 416 5.58 -22.11 -14.15
N ASN A 417 4.60 -22.34 -15.03
CA ASN A 417 4.31 -23.61 -15.70
C ASN A 417 3.96 -24.78 -14.76
N GLN A 418 3.52 -24.50 -13.53
CA GLN A 418 3.01 -25.54 -12.64
C GLN A 418 1.54 -25.87 -12.98
N PRO A 419 1.15 -27.15 -12.95
CA PRO A 419 -0.21 -27.55 -13.31
C PRO A 419 -1.23 -27.07 -12.27
N ILE A 420 -2.25 -26.33 -12.74
CA ILE A 420 -3.32 -25.76 -11.93
C ILE A 420 -4.69 -26.16 -12.48
N GLN A 421 -5.70 -26.32 -11.62
CA GLN A 421 -7.04 -26.75 -12.04
C GLN A 421 -8.02 -25.57 -12.11
N GLY A 422 -8.73 -25.47 -13.23
CA GLY A 422 -9.85 -24.54 -13.45
C GLY A 422 -9.47 -23.21 -14.09
N ARG A 423 -8.19 -22.98 -14.41
CA ARG A 423 -7.70 -21.82 -15.16
C ARG A 423 -6.31 -22.09 -15.75
N THR A 424 -5.87 -21.23 -16.66
CA THR A 424 -4.49 -21.22 -17.17
C THR A 424 -4.00 -19.79 -17.25
N TRP A 425 -2.71 -19.58 -17.00
CA TRP A 425 -2.03 -18.35 -17.35
C TRP A 425 -1.98 -18.26 -18.87
N VAL A 426 -2.38 -17.12 -19.41
CA VAL A 426 -2.31 -16.82 -20.84
C VAL A 426 -1.31 -15.71 -21.03
N ASN A 427 -0.19 -16.03 -21.66
CA ASN A 427 0.82 -15.05 -22.02
C ASN A 427 0.22 -14.04 -23.00
N LYS A 428 0.32 -12.76 -22.67
CA LYS A 428 -0.01 -11.67 -23.57
C LYS A 428 1.21 -11.45 -24.45
N THR A 429 1.09 -11.68 -25.75
CA THR A 429 2.07 -11.19 -26.73
C THR A 429 1.97 -9.66 -26.76
N LEU A 430 2.62 -9.01 -25.80
CA LEU A 430 2.83 -7.58 -25.88
C LEU A 430 3.83 -7.35 -27.01
N GLU A 431 3.41 -6.62 -28.04
CA GLU A 431 4.35 -5.89 -28.87
C GLU A 431 5.27 -5.13 -27.91
N TRP A 432 6.55 -5.46 -28.02
CA TRP A 432 7.62 -5.14 -27.08
C TRP A 432 7.56 -3.68 -26.60
N LYS A 433 7.04 -3.47 -25.39
CA LYS A 433 7.35 -2.31 -24.55
C LYS A 433 7.86 -2.86 -23.23
N GLU A 434 9.13 -3.25 -23.25
CA GLU A 434 9.92 -3.40 -22.05
C GLU A 434 9.92 -2.02 -21.36
N SER A 435 9.10 -1.83 -20.34
CA SER A 435 9.28 -0.73 -19.41
C SER A 435 10.59 -1.02 -18.70
N PHE A 436 11.68 -0.46 -19.22
CA PHE A 436 12.96 -0.38 -18.53
C PHE A 436 12.73 0.38 -17.22
N ASN A 437 12.31 -0.33 -16.17
CA ASN A 437 12.29 0.21 -14.82
C ASN A 437 13.74 0.31 -14.37
N LYS A 438 14.36 1.48 -14.59
CA LYS A 438 15.47 1.88 -13.73
C LYS A 438 14.94 1.98 -12.30
N PRO A 439 15.72 1.59 -11.27
CA PRO A 439 15.34 1.84 -9.89
C PRO A 439 14.95 3.31 -9.73
N ILE A 440 13.71 3.54 -9.31
CA ILE A 440 13.15 4.89 -9.15
C ILE A 440 13.56 5.35 -7.75
N SER A 441 14.37 6.42 -7.69
CA SER A 441 14.72 7.03 -6.41
C SER A 441 13.53 7.80 -5.85
N VAL A 442 13.08 7.46 -4.65
CA VAL A 442 12.05 8.23 -3.92
C VAL A 442 12.73 9.38 -3.19
N LYS A 443 12.24 10.61 -3.38
CA LYS A 443 12.68 11.80 -2.64
C LYS A 443 11.73 12.01 -1.46
N VAL A 444 12.32 12.25 -0.29
CA VAL A 444 11.61 12.62 0.94
C VAL A 444 11.90 14.09 1.23
N VAL A 445 10.85 14.91 1.43
CA VAL A 445 10.99 16.30 1.87
C VAL A 445 10.40 16.42 3.27
N SER A 446 11.24 16.74 4.26
CA SER A 446 10.82 17.04 5.63
C SER A 446 10.69 18.55 5.82
N SER A 447 9.52 19.04 6.23
CA SER A 447 9.22 20.49 6.35
C SER A 447 9.71 21.16 7.64
N LEU A 448 10.70 20.59 8.33
CA LEU A 448 11.23 21.12 9.59
C LEU A 448 12.43 22.06 9.38
N SER A 449 12.21 23.19 8.71
CA SER A 449 12.96 24.45 8.94
C SER A 449 12.38 25.53 8.05
N ASN A 450 11.89 26.62 8.63
CA ASN A 450 11.42 27.80 7.91
C ASN A 450 12.43 28.93 8.19
N THR A 451 13.33 29.23 7.27
CA THR A 451 14.29 30.34 7.38
C THR A 451 14.54 31.04 6.05
N GLU A 452 14.59 32.38 6.05
CA GLU A 452 14.77 33.28 4.87
C GLU A 452 15.98 32.97 3.94
N ASN A 453 16.84 32.02 4.29
CA ASN A 453 18.02 31.59 3.54
C ASN A 453 17.87 30.21 2.88
N GLU A 454 16.67 29.65 2.83
CA GLU A 454 16.39 28.39 2.12
C GLU A 454 16.82 28.46 0.64
N GLY A 455 17.40 27.37 0.18
CA GLY A 455 17.84 27.21 -1.19
C GLY A 455 18.62 25.92 -1.39
N PHE A 456 19.26 25.80 -2.54
CA PHE A 456 19.99 24.60 -2.94
C PHE A 456 21.48 24.88 -3.04
N ILE A 457 22.31 23.95 -2.57
CA ILE A 457 23.67 23.76 -3.06
C ILE A 457 23.60 22.83 -4.27
N TYR A 458 24.34 23.13 -5.32
CA TYR A 458 24.46 22.24 -6.47
C TYR A 458 25.91 21.93 -6.80
N VAL A 459 26.11 20.77 -7.41
CA VAL A 459 27.33 20.42 -8.14
C VAL A 459 26.97 20.36 -9.62
N MET A 460 27.59 21.19 -10.43
CA MET A 460 27.40 21.22 -11.89
C MET A 460 28.71 20.97 -12.63
N ARG A 461 28.61 20.47 -13.86
CA ARG A 461 29.73 20.47 -14.80
C ARG A 461 29.27 20.74 -16.21
N SER A 462 30.18 21.24 -17.03
CA SER A 462 30.03 21.39 -18.47
C SER A 462 30.95 20.39 -19.18
N ALA A 463 30.62 19.97 -20.41
CA ALA A 463 31.48 19.08 -21.20
C ALA A 463 32.83 19.73 -21.53
N ALA A 464 32.91 21.07 -21.52
CA ALA A 464 34.15 21.83 -21.70
C ALA A 464 35.09 21.81 -20.48
N HIS A 465 34.66 21.25 -19.34
CA HIS A 465 35.51 21.14 -18.14
C HIS A 465 36.44 19.92 -18.21
N GLY A 466 37.65 20.08 -17.68
CA GLY A 466 38.58 18.97 -17.53
C GLY A 466 38.03 17.87 -16.63
N LYS A 467 38.54 16.64 -16.77
CA LYS A 467 38.16 15.50 -15.92
C LYS A 467 38.25 15.89 -14.43
N ASN A 468 37.21 15.55 -13.67
CA ASN A 468 37.09 15.81 -12.24
C ASN A 468 37.05 17.31 -11.86
N VAL A 469 36.61 18.20 -12.77
CA VAL A 469 36.39 19.61 -12.46
C VAL A 469 34.89 19.88 -12.36
N PHE A 470 34.47 20.43 -11.22
CA PHE A 470 33.07 20.68 -10.92
C PHE A 470 32.88 22.10 -10.39
N LYS A 471 31.73 22.69 -10.69
CA LYS A 471 31.25 23.94 -10.11
C LYS A 471 30.40 23.60 -8.90
N VAL A 472 30.67 24.22 -7.75
CA VAL A 472 29.86 24.04 -6.53
C VAL A 472 29.35 25.40 -6.10
N GLY A 473 28.03 25.60 -6.08
CA GLY A 473 27.46 26.91 -5.75
C GLY A 473 26.04 26.81 -5.22
N LEU A 474 25.47 27.94 -4.83
CA LEU A 474 24.10 28.03 -4.31
C LEU A 474 23.08 28.61 -5.30
N THR A 475 21.81 28.35 -5.03
CA THR A 475 20.67 29.00 -5.70
C THR A 475 19.45 29.02 -4.76
N ARG A 476 18.67 30.10 -4.75
CA ARG A 476 17.36 30.16 -4.05
C ARG A 476 16.18 29.75 -4.93
N ARG A 477 16.48 29.31 -6.16
CA ARG A 477 15.58 28.72 -7.16
C ARG A 477 16.02 27.30 -7.45
N THR A 478 15.32 26.55 -8.32
CA THR A 478 15.77 25.20 -8.68
C THR A 478 17.16 25.20 -9.37
N PRO A 479 18.03 24.22 -9.07
CA PRO A 479 19.31 24.06 -9.77
C PRO A 479 19.17 23.91 -11.29
N GLU A 480 18.07 23.36 -11.80
CA GLU A 480 17.77 23.28 -13.23
C GLU A 480 17.57 24.67 -13.85
N GLU A 481 16.83 25.56 -13.18
CA GLU A 481 16.67 26.94 -13.62
C GLU A 481 18.01 27.66 -13.62
N ARG A 482 18.80 27.50 -12.55
CA ARG A 482 20.13 28.09 -12.44
C ARG A 482 21.09 27.56 -13.51
N SER A 483 21.02 26.28 -13.82
CA SER A 483 21.80 25.66 -14.89
C SER A 483 21.46 26.27 -16.26
N LYS A 484 20.17 26.46 -16.55
CA LYS A 484 19.70 27.11 -17.79
C LYS A 484 20.17 28.57 -17.89
N GLU A 485 20.14 29.32 -16.78
CA GLU A 485 20.67 30.70 -16.74
C GLU A 485 22.17 30.74 -17.07
N LEU A 486 22.96 29.89 -16.40
CA LEU A 486 24.41 29.82 -16.60
C LEU A 486 24.76 29.39 -18.03
N SER A 487 24.01 28.44 -18.58
CA SER A 487 24.18 27.95 -19.95
C SER A 487 23.80 28.97 -21.03
N ARG A 488 22.96 29.97 -20.70
CA ARG A 488 22.60 31.08 -21.60
C ARG A 488 23.60 32.23 -21.58
N SER A 489 24.51 32.25 -20.61
CA SER A 489 25.51 33.32 -20.49
C SER A 489 26.60 33.17 -21.57
N THR A 490 26.96 34.27 -22.25
CA THR A 490 28.01 34.32 -23.28
C THR A 490 29.42 34.02 -22.76
N SER A 491 29.57 33.85 -21.44
CA SER A 491 30.80 33.51 -20.73
C SER A 491 30.93 32.02 -20.39
N ALA A 492 29.93 31.20 -20.71
CA ALA A 492 29.96 29.75 -20.56
C ALA A 492 30.45 29.07 -21.84
N PRO A 493 31.45 28.16 -21.77
CA PRO A 493 31.99 27.49 -22.96
C PRO A 493 31.06 26.41 -23.54
N ASP A 494 30.14 25.86 -22.75
CA ASP A 494 29.11 24.89 -23.15
C ASP A 494 28.05 24.77 -22.03
N HIS A 495 26.97 24.01 -22.25
CA HIS A 495 25.86 23.81 -21.32
C HIS A 495 26.33 23.20 -20.00
N PHE A 496 25.73 23.68 -18.91
CA PHE A 496 25.90 23.09 -17.59
C PHE A 496 24.88 21.97 -17.39
N HIS A 497 25.34 20.91 -16.75
CA HIS A 497 24.52 19.81 -16.28
C HIS A 497 24.63 19.73 -14.76
N VAL A 498 23.48 19.70 -14.09
CA VAL A 498 23.39 19.41 -12.66
C VAL A 498 23.78 17.95 -12.46
N MET A 499 24.83 17.72 -11.69
CA MET A 499 25.26 16.38 -11.29
C MET A 499 24.55 15.96 -10.01
N GLU A 500 24.39 16.91 -9.09
CA GLU A 500 23.74 16.70 -7.80
C GLU A 500 23.31 18.05 -7.24
N GLU A 501 22.33 18.00 -6.35
CA GLU A 501 21.80 19.13 -5.62
C GLU A 501 21.49 18.72 -4.19
N TRP A 502 21.58 19.65 -3.26
CA TRP A 502 21.21 19.53 -1.86
C TRP A 502 20.31 20.70 -1.53
N ASP A 503 19.12 20.45 -1.00
CA ASP A 503 18.30 21.48 -0.39
C ASP A 503 18.85 21.74 1.02
N VAL A 504 18.96 23.01 1.42
CA VAL A 504 19.57 23.42 2.67
C VAL A 504 18.80 24.60 3.26
N ALA A 505 18.54 24.54 4.57
CA ALA A 505 17.82 25.56 5.33
C ALA A 505 18.52 26.94 5.26
N ASP A 506 19.85 26.96 5.23
CA ASP A 506 20.66 28.15 4.97
C ASP A 506 21.71 27.87 3.88
N CYS A 507 21.33 28.13 2.63
CA CYS A 507 22.22 27.90 1.49
C CYS A 507 23.45 28.80 1.48
N VAL A 508 23.38 29.95 2.15
CA VAL A 508 24.47 30.93 2.21
C VAL A 508 25.55 30.43 3.18
N LEU A 509 25.13 29.94 4.35
CA LEU A 509 26.03 29.36 5.34
C LEU A 509 26.65 28.06 4.82
N ALA A 510 25.84 27.18 4.21
CA ALA A 510 26.29 25.93 3.63
C ALA A 510 27.35 26.15 2.54
N GLU A 511 27.10 27.03 1.57
CA GLU A 511 28.06 27.30 0.49
C GLU A 511 29.40 27.78 1.04
N LYS A 512 29.37 28.69 2.02
CA LYS A 512 30.57 29.24 2.63
C LYS A 512 31.45 28.14 3.25
N LEU A 513 30.85 27.29 4.09
CA LEU A 513 31.56 26.20 4.77
C LEU A 513 32.08 25.16 3.78
N ILE A 514 31.28 24.84 2.76
CA ILE A 514 31.67 23.92 1.68
C ILE A 514 32.89 24.48 0.92
N HIS A 515 32.87 25.77 0.57
CA HIS A 515 33.98 26.42 -0.15
C HIS A 515 35.24 26.50 0.70
N GLU A 516 35.11 26.69 2.02
CA GLU A 516 36.23 26.65 2.96
C GLU A 516 36.85 25.24 3.02
N LYS A 517 36.01 24.20 3.15
CA LYS A 517 36.45 22.79 3.20
C LYS A 517 37.07 22.32 1.89
N LEU A 518 36.54 22.76 0.76
CA LEU A 518 37.04 22.44 -0.57
C LEU A 518 38.15 23.39 -1.07
N SER A 519 38.60 24.34 -0.25
CA SER A 519 39.57 25.38 -0.63
C SER A 519 40.85 24.81 -1.27
N VAL A 520 41.35 23.69 -0.75
CA VAL A 520 42.54 22.98 -1.26
C VAL A 520 42.37 22.42 -2.68
N PHE A 521 41.13 22.17 -3.10
CA PHE A 521 40.79 21.65 -4.43
C PHE A 521 40.39 22.76 -5.41
N ARG A 522 40.39 24.03 -4.98
CA ARG A 522 39.87 25.15 -5.78
C ARG A 522 40.80 25.47 -6.96
N VAL A 523 40.24 25.46 -8.18
CA VAL A 523 40.99 25.68 -9.43
C VAL A 523 41.37 27.15 -9.61
N ASN A 524 40.49 28.06 -9.19
CA ASN A 524 40.72 29.50 -9.27
C ASN A 524 40.18 30.16 -7.99
N PRO A 525 41.00 30.93 -7.25
CA PRO A 525 40.59 31.59 -6.01
C PRO A 525 39.36 32.50 -6.16
N LYS A 526 39.13 33.06 -7.35
CA LYS A 526 38.01 33.98 -7.64
C LYS A 526 36.75 33.29 -8.17
N ARG A 527 36.79 31.97 -8.37
CA ARG A 527 35.67 31.22 -8.94
C ARG A 527 35.38 29.98 -8.11
N GLU A 528 34.17 29.48 -8.24
CA GLU A 528 33.62 28.36 -7.47
C GLU A 528 33.81 27.02 -8.21
N TYR A 529 35.01 26.79 -8.76
CA TYR A 529 35.38 25.56 -9.46
C TYR A 529 36.41 24.77 -8.66
N PHE A 530 36.19 23.46 -8.53
CA PHE A 530 36.98 22.56 -7.71
C PHE A 530 37.41 21.34 -8.52
N LYS A 531 38.68 20.92 -8.38
CA LYS A 531 39.27 19.78 -9.09
C LYS A 531 39.60 18.67 -8.10
N ALA A 532 38.69 17.71 -7.98
CA ALA A 532 38.84 16.51 -7.16
C ALA A 532 37.91 15.41 -7.68
N PRO A 533 38.19 14.12 -7.40
CA PRO A 533 37.25 13.05 -7.69
C PRO A 533 35.86 13.39 -7.14
N TYR A 534 34.81 13.10 -7.92
CA TYR A 534 33.43 13.45 -7.55
C TYR A 534 33.07 12.97 -6.13
N LYS A 535 33.47 11.75 -5.78
CA LYS A 535 33.29 11.18 -4.43
C LYS A 535 33.89 12.04 -3.30
N THR A 536 35.00 12.72 -3.56
CA THR A 536 35.65 13.61 -2.58
C THR A 536 34.89 14.92 -2.43
N ILE A 537 34.37 15.47 -3.54
CA ILE A 537 33.54 16.69 -3.51
C ILE A 537 32.21 16.40 -2.83
N PHE A 538 31.55 15.31 -3.21
CA PHE A 538 30.31 14.84 -2.62
C PHE A 538 30.46 14.69 -1.11
N ARG A 539 31.45 13.92 -0.64
CA ARG A 539 31.65 13.68 0.80
C ARG A 539 31.93 14.97 1.57
N ALA A 540 32.70 15.90 1.00
CA ALA A 540 32.97 17.17 1.67
C ALA A 540 31.71 18.04 1.80
N ILE A 541 30.82 18.00 0.80
CA ILE A 541 29.53 18.69 0.82
C ILE A 541 28.60 18.05 1.84
N ASP A 542 28.44 16.73 1.79
CA ASP A 542 27.64 15.93 2.73
C ASP A 542 28.05 16.21 4.18
N GLU A 543 29.33 16.06 4.50
CA GLU A 543 29.83 16.26 5.86
C GLU A 543 29.62 17.70 6.38
N VAL A 544 29.51 18.70 5.50
CA VAL A 544 29.22 20.09 5.91
C VAL A 544 27.72 20.28 6.12
N ILE A 545 26.90 19.73 5.23
CA ILE A 545 25.45 19.83 5.31
C ILE A 545 24.92 19.06 6.52
N ASP A 546 25.48 17.89 6.84
CA ASP A 546 25.14 17.11 8.03
C ASP A 546 25.56 17.79 9.35
N SER A 547 26.51 18.73 9.28
CA SER A 547 27.00 19.49 10.43
C SER A 547 26.24 20.79 10.70
N LEU A 548 25.32 21.15 9.79
CA LEU A 548 24.45 22.33 9.85
C LEU A 548 23.08 21.95 10.40
#